data_AF-A0A3D1RHN2-F1
#
_entry.id   AF-A0A3D1RHN2-F1
#
_cell.length_a   1.000
_cell.length_b   1.000
_cell.length_c   1.000
_cell.angle_alpha   90.00
_cell.angle_beta   90.00
_cell.angle_gamma   90.00
#
_symmetry.space_group_name_H-M   'P 1'
#
loop_
_entity.id
_entity.type
_entity.pdbx_description
1 polymer ?
#
loop_
_entity_poly.entity_id
_entity_poly.type
_entity_poly.pdbx_seq_one_letter_code
_entity_poly.pdbx_strand_id
1 'polypeptide(L)'
;MRNFTTWLIVIFGFMFWGFRVAGAFAAGTGMDFMIKPMDLAIEIPVLFISFTCICFIIKRKILAAIIYLVTHGFYYGVFLYQNINTILYGQVTEENYISIFFSFIGILLPILALLDLVLDKSRTMRPKDKKTDWYYGNEKYDRKMDERADKNNYRTL
;
A
#
# COMPACT_ATOMS: atom_id res chain seq x y z
N MET A 1 -11.10 -16.48 1.15
CA MET A 1 -10.68 -16.48 -0.27
C MET A 1 -9.77 -15.29 -0.51
N ARG A 2 -8.88 -15.32 -1.52
CA ARG A 2 -8.16 -14.10 -1.91
C ARG A 2 -9.17 -13.12 -2.48
N ASN A 3 -9.19 -11.89 -1.97
CA ASN A 3 -10.08 -10.87 -2.49
C ASN A 3 -9.59 -10.49 -3.89
N PHE A 4 -10.53 -10.20 -4.80
CA PHE A 4 -10.21 -9.70 -6.13
C PHE A 4 -9.24 -8.50 -6.07
N THR A 5 -9.43 -7.61 -5.09
CA THR A 5 -8.56 -6.47 -4.78
C THR A 5 -7.10 -6.87 -4.56
N THR A 6 -6.83 -7.94 -3.78
CA THR A 6 -5.47 -8.41 -3.52
C THR A 6 -4.78 -8.85 -4.81
N TRP A 7 -5.50 -9.56 -5.69
CA TRP A 7 -4.96 -9.99 -6.98
C TRP A 7 -4.68 -8.81 -7.92
N LEU A 8 -5.59 -7.84 -7.95
CA LEU A 8 -5.45 -6.63 -8.75
C LEU A 8 -4.20 -5.83 -8.32
N ILE A 9 -3.99 -5.64 -7.01
CA ILE A 9 -2.80 -4.94 -6.48
C ILE A 9 -1.51 -5.68 -6.88
N VAL A 10 -1.49 -7.01 -6.77
CA VAL A 10 -0.31 -7.81 -7.15
C VAL A 10 0.00 -7.70 -8.64
N ILE A 11 -1.02 -7.76 -9.51
CA ILE A 11 -0.84 -7.62 -10.95
C ILE A 11 -0.29 -6.24 -11.29
N PHE A 12 -0.90 -5.17 -10.77
CA PHE A 12 -0.38 -3.82 -10.98
C PHE A 12 1.02 -3.64 -10.40
N GLY A 13 1.34 -4.28 -9.28
CA GLY A 13 2.69 -4.32 -8.71
C GLY A 13 3.71 -4.94 -9.67
N PHE A 14 3.39 -6.10 -10.27
CA PHE A 14 4.27 -6.73 -11.27
C PHE A 14 4.38 -5.93 -12.56
N MET A 15 3.28 -5.31 -13.03
CA MET A 15 3.31 -4.44 -14.21
C MET A 15 4.22 -3.23 -13.98
N PHE A 16 4.05 -2.54 -12.85
CA PHE A 16 4.90 -1.41 -12.48
C PHE A 16 6.36 -1.82 -12.34
N TRP A 17 6.62 -2.94 -11.65
CA TRP A 17 7.96 -3.50 -11.53
C TRP A 17 8.58 -3.82 -12.90
N GLY A 18 7.86 -4.50 -13.78
CA GLY A 18 8.35 -4.82 -15.12
C GLY A 18 8.63 -3.58 -15.96
N PHE A 19 7.80 -2.55 -15.82
CA PHE A 19 8.04 -1.26 -16.49
C PHE A 19 9.31 -0.56 -15.97
N ARG A 20 9.59 -0.66 -14.67
CA ARG A 20 10.83 -0.14 -14.07
C ARG A 20 12.06 -0.95 -14.46
N VAL A 21 11.95 -2.27 -14.59
CA VAL A 21 13.02 -3.12 -15.16
C VAL A 21 13.36 -2.68 -16.58
N ALA A 22 12.36 -2.43 -17.42
CA ALA A 22 12.58 -1.93 -18.78
C ALA A 22 13.28 -0.56 -18.77
N GLY A 23 12.87 0.36 -17.88
CA GLY A 23 13.53 1.66 -17.73
C GLY A 23 14.98 1.56 -17.25
N ALA A 24 15.26 0.68 -16.29
CA ALA A 24 16.63 0.45 -15.81
C ALA A 24 17.52 -0.17 -16.90
N PHE A 25 16.98 -1.10 -17.69
CA PHE A 25 17.68 -1.68 -18.84
C PHE A 25 17.98 -0.65 -19.94
N ALA A 26 16.99 0.18 -20.29
CA ALA A 26 17.18 1.25 -21.26
C ALA A 26 18.26 2.24 -20.80
N ALA A 27 18.22 2.67 -19.54
CA ALA A 27 19.23 3.54 -18.95
C ALA A 27 20.64 2.90 -18.96
N GLY A 28 20.75 1.60 -18.70
CA GLY A 28 22.03 0.88 -18.73
C GLY A 28 22.62 0.70 -20.13
N THR A 29 21.79 0.73 -21.17
CA THR A 29 22.19 0.59 -22.58
C THR A 29 22.31 1.93 -23.31
N GLY A 30 21.95 3.04 -22.65
CA GLY A 30 21.92 4.38 -23.25
C GLY A 30 20.75 4.60 -24.21
N MET A 31 19.75 3.71 -24.23
CA MET A 31 18.52 3.91 -25.00
C MET A 31 17.63 4.94 -24.30
N ASP A 32 17.07 5.87 -25.08
CA ASP A 32 16.14 6.85 -24.54
C ASP A 32 14.79 6.19 -24.26
N PHE A 33 14.33 6.30 -23.02
CA PHE A 33 13.10 5.68 -22.56
C PHE A 33 12.33 6.66 -21.68
N MET A 34 11.00 6.58 -21.76
CA MET A 34 10.09 7.49 -21.07
C MET A 34 10.32 7.54 -19.55
N ILE A 35 10.76 6.44 -18.96
CA ILE A 35 11.12 6.37 -17.54
C ILE A 35 12.62 6.29 -17.38
N LYS A 36 13.19 7.31 -16.74
CA LYS A 36 14.59 7.33 -16.34
C LYS A 36 14.72 7.01 -14.85
N PRO A 37 15.65 6.12 -14.45
CA PRO A 37 15.99 5.95 -13.05
C PRO A 37 16.75 7.19 -12.55
N MET A 38 16.55 7.55 -11.28
CA MET A 38 17.29 8.63 -10.63
C MET A 38 18.79 8.29 -10.54
N ASP A 39 19.07 7.07 -10.11
CA ASP A 39 20.41 6.49 -10.06
C ASP A 39 20.26 4.98 -10.31
N LEU A 40 21.01 4.47 -11.27
CA LEU A 40 20.99 3.07 -11.67
C LEU A 40 21.53 2.16 -10.56
N ALA A 41 22.51 2.63 -9.78
CA ALA A 41 23.07 1.88 -8.65
C ALA A 41 22.06 1.68 -7.51
N ILE A 42 21.13 2.63 -7.33
CA ILE A 42 20.07 2.54 -6.31
C ILE A 42 18.84 1.82 -6.88
N GLU A 43 18.53 2.02 -8.16
CA GLU A 43 17.37 1.40 -8.81
C GLU A 43 17.45 -0.13 -8.80
N ILE A 44 18.61 -0.71 -9.10
CA ILE A 44 18.78 -2.17 -9.18
C ILE A 44 18.41 -2.84 -7.84
N PRO A 45 18.96 -2.44 -6.67
CA PRO A 45 18.52 -2.95 -5.37
C PRO A 45 17.01 -2.79 -5.12
N VAL A 46 16.43 -1.64 -5.46
CA VAL A 46 14.99 -1.37 -5.28
C VAL A 46 14.13 -2.33 -6.10
N LEU A 47 14.55 -2.68 -7.31
CA LEU A 47 13.88 -3.67 -8.17
C LEU A 47 13.91 -5.08 -7.56
N PHE A 48 15.02 -5.51 -6.98
CA PHE A 48 15.10 -6.82 -6.33
C PHE A 48 14.26 -6.89 -5.05
N ILE A 49 14.31 -5.83 -4.23
CA ILE A 49 13.52 -5.74 -2.99
C ILE A 49 12.03 -5.73 -3.32
N SER A 50 11.60 -4.94 -4.31
CA SER A 50 10.20 -4.86 -4.71
C SER A 50 9.67 -6.17 -5.27
N PHE A 51 10.41 -6.84 -6.15
CA PHE A 51 10.03 -8.17 -6.65
C PHE A 51 9.80 -9.17 -5.50
N THR A 52 10.75 -9.20 -4.56
CA THR A 52 10.68 -10.06 -3.38
C THR A 52 9.47 -9.72 -2.50
N CYS A 53 9.22 -8.43 -2.28
CA CYS A 53 8.08 -7.97 -1.50
C CYS A 53 6.73 -8.34 -2.15
N ILE A 54 6.59 -8.16 -3.47
CA ILE A 54 5.37 -8.53 -4.20
C ILE A 54 5.10 -10.04 -4.06
N CYS A 55 6.14 -10.88 -4.18
CA CYS A 55 6.03 -12.32 -3.95
C CYS A 55 5.56 -12.67 -2.53
N PHE A 56 6.00 -11.95 -1.51
CA PHE A 56 5.58 -12.18 -0.12
C PHE A 56 4.21 -11.59 0.22
N ILE A 57 3.77 -10.54 -0.48
CA ILE A 57 2.40 -10.00 -0.38
C ILE A 57 1.39 -11.05 -0.83
N ILE A 58 1.70 -11.85 -1.86
CA ILE A 58 0.88 -13.01 -2.28
C ILE A 58 0.71 -14.01 -1.13
N LYS A 59 1.74 -14.19 -0.29
CA LYS A 59 1.71 -15.04 0.92
C LYS A 59 1.12 -14.33 2.15
N ARG A 60 0.52 -13.16 1.97
CA ARG A 60 -0.10 -12.30 3.01
C ARG A 60 0.85 -11.93 4.17
N LYS A 61 2.13 -11.69 3.88
CA LYS A 61 3.11 -11.23 4.89
C LYS A 61 3.07 -9.70 5.00
N ILE A 62 2.50 -9.17 6.09
CA ILE A 62 2.41 -7.71 6.34
C ILE A 62 3.80 -7.04 6.35
N LEU A 63 4.80 -7.72 6.91
CA LEU A 63 6.16 -7.20 6.97
C LEU A 63 6.73 -6.89 5.56
N ALA A 64 6.35 -7.68 4.55
CA ALA A 64 6.74 -7.40 3.17
C ALA A 64 6.11 -6.12 2.62
N ALA A 65 4.85 -5.83 2.95
CA ALA A 65 4.21 -4.58 2.54
C ALA A 65 4.80 -3.35 3.26
N ILE A 66 5.22 -3.50 4.52
CA ILE A 66 5.93 -2.44 5.26
C ILE A 66 7.28 -2.16 4.59
N ILE A 67 8.09 -3.19 4.33
CA ILE A 67 9.37 -3.03 3.63
C ILE A 67 9.14 -2.40 2.26
N TYR A 68 8.13 -2.87 1.52
CA TYR A 68 7.81 -2.33 0.20
C TYR A 68 7.50 -0.83 0.25
N LEU A 69 6.69 -0.40 1.22
CA LEU A 69 6.36 1.00 1.46
C LEU A 69 7.57 1.83 1.85
N VAL A 70 8.42 1.32 2.74
CA VAL A 70 9.62 2.03 3.19
C VAL A 70 10.59 2.21 2.01
N THR A 71 10.89 1.14 1.27
CA THR A 71 11.81 1.20 0.12
C THR A 71 11.28 2.14 -0.97
N HIS A 72 10.00 2.04 -1.33
CA HIS A 72 9.41 2.91 -2.34
C HIS A 72 9.24 4.35 -1.85
N GLY A 73 8.89 4.55 -0.58
CA GLY A 73 8.79 5.86 0.04
C GLY A 73 10.12 6.61 0.06
N PHE A 74 11.22 5.94 0.39
CA PHE A 74 12.55 6.54 0.32
C PHE A 74 12.96 6.84 -1.12
N TYR A 75 12.87 5.86 -2.01
CA TYR A 75 13.35 6.02 -3.38
C TYR A 75 12.51 7.04 -4.18
N TYR A 76 11.20 6.79 -4.32
CA TYR A 76 10.31 7.64 -5.10
C TYR A 76 9.93 8.94 -4.36
N GLY A 77 9.99 8.97 -3.03
CA GLY A 77 9.74 10.19 -2.26
C GLY A 77 10.87 11.21 -2.43
N VAL A 78 12.12 10.77 -2.39
CA VAL A 78 13.27 11.64 -2.72
C VAL A 78 13.18 12.11 -4.17
N PHE A 79 12.87 11.20 -5.09
CA PHE A 79 12.75 11.55 -6.51
C PHE A 79 11.61 12.54 -6.77
N LEU A 80 10.46 12.41 -6.10
CA LEU A 80 9.38 13.40 -6.14
C LEU A 80 9.83 14.77 -5.65
N TYR A 81 10.47 14.81 -4.48
CA TYR A 81 10.91 16.05 -3.88
C TYR A 81 11.88 16.81 -4.78
N GLN A 82 12.83 16.10 -5.38
CA GLN A 82 13.77 16.68 -6.34
C GLN A 82 13.05 17.25 -7.57
N ASN A 83 12.19 16.48 -8.22
CA ASN A 83 11.47 16.94 -9.42
C ASN A 83 10.52 18.12 -9.14
N ILE A 84 9.86 18.14 -7.98
CA ILE A 84 9.00 19.25 -7.55
C ILE A 84 9.82 20.53 -7.35
N ASN A 85 10.98 20.44 -6.69
CA ASN A 85 11.87 21.57 -6.51
C ASN A 85 12.37 22.12 -7.86
N THR A 86 12.75 21.25 -8.80
CA THR A 86 13.18 21.67 -10.15
C THR A 86 12.11 22.49 -10.87
N ILE A 87 10.84 22.10 -10.73
CA ILE A 87 9.70 22.87 -11.28
C ILE A 87 9.53 24.21 -10.56
N LEU A 88 9.65 24.24 -9.23
CA LEU A 88 9.51 25.47 -8.42
C LEU A 88 10.58 26.52 -8.77
N TYR A 89 11.78 26.09 -9.15
CA TYR A 89 12.87 26.98 -9.58
C TYR A 89 12.82 27.34 -11.08
N GLY A 90 11.74 27.01 -11.79
CA GLY A 90 11.48 27.45 -13.16
C GLY A 90 12.16 26.62 -14.25
N GLN A 91 12.80 25.49 -13.91
CA GLN A 91 13.36 24.55 -14.90
C GLN A 91 12.35 23.45 -15.20
N VAL A 92 11.35 23.78 -16.02
CA VAL A 92 10.27 22.85 -16.37
C VAL A 92 10.62 22.11 -17.67
N THR A 93 10.75 20.79 -17.57
CA THR A 93 10.85 19.88 -18.73
C THR A 93 9.68 18.90 -18.70
N GLU A 94 9.29 18.37 -19.87
CA GLU A 94 8.23 17.36 -19.97
C GLU A 94 8.56 16.08 -19.19
N GLU A 95 9.85 15.74 -19.10
CA GLU A 95 10.37 14.60 -18.35
C GLU A 95 10.06 14.68 -16.85
N ASN A 96 10.05 15.89 -16.27
CA ASN A 96 9.78 16.09 -14.85
C ASN A 96 8.32 15.70 -14.51
N TYR A 97 7.36 16.00 -15.38
CA TYR A 97 5.95 15.66 -15.15
C TYR A 97 5.70 14.15 -15.18
N ILE A 98 6.30 13.47 -16.17
CA ILE A 98 6.23 12.01 -16.29
C ILE A 98 6.86 11.35 -15.06
N SER A 99 8.03 11.84 -14.65
CA SER A 99 8.75 11.36 -13.47
C SER A 99 7.94 11.52 -12.19
N ILE A 100 7.28 12.66 -11.99
CA ILE A 100 6.40 12.90 -10.83
C ILE A 100 5.21 11.94 -10.83
N PHE A 101 4.55 11.75 -11.98
CA PHE A 101 3.41 10.84 -12.09
C PHE A 101 3.77 9.40 -11.74
N PHE A 102 4.87 8.88 -12.30
CA PHE A 102 5.31 7.51 -12.00
C PHE A 102 5.80 7.34 -10.57
N SER A 103 6.42 8.37 -10.00
CA SER A 103 6.83 8.33 -8.60
C SER A 103 5.64 8.30 -7.65
N PHE A 104 4.57 9.02 -7.98
CA PHE A 104 3.32 8.96 -7.23
C PHE A 104 2.72 7.55 -7.26
N ILE A 105 2.69 6.90 -8.42
CA ILE A 105 2.24 5.50 -8.54
C ILE A 105 3.15 4.57 -7.72
N GLY A 106 4.46 4.78 -7.77
CA GLY A 106 5.45 4.02 -7.01
C GLY A 106 5.19 4.09 -5.50
N ILE A 107 4.71 5.21 -4.97
CA ILE A 107 4.34 5.33 -3.55
C ILE A 107 2.93 4.80 -3.27
N LEU A 108 1.99 5.01 -4.20
CA LEU A 108 0.60 4.63 -4.01
C LEU A 108 0.40 3.11 -3.93
N LEU A 109 1.07 2.35 -4.80
CA LEU A 109 0.96 0.89 -4.84
C LEU A 109 1.26 0.20 -3.50
N PRO A 110 2.41 0.44 -2.83
CA PRO A 110 2.69 -0.16 -1.54
C PRO A 110 1.74 0.29 -0.43
N ILE A 111 1.22 1.53 -0.49
CA ILE A 111 0.18 1.99 0.45
C ILE A 111 -1.08 1.15 0.29
N LEU A 112 -1.56 0.95 -0.94
CA LEU A 112 -2.73 0.12 -1.22
C LEU A 112 -2.50 -1.34 -0.80
N ALA A 113 -1.31 -1.89 -1.05
CA ALA A 113 -0.95 -3.23 -0.62
C ALA A 113 -0.96 -3.39 0.91
N LEU A 114 -0.43 -2.40 1.65
CA LEU A 114 -0.48 -2.39 3.10
C LEU A 114 -1.92 -2.33 3.61
N LEU A 115 -2.73 -1.42 3.07
CA LEU A 115 -4.13 -1.25 3.46
C LEU A 115 -4.94 -2.52 3.22
N ASP A 116 -4.79 -3.18 2.07
CA ASP A 116 -5.48 -4.45 1.77
C ASP A 116 -5.14 -5.53 2.80
N LEU A 117 -3.85 -5.67 3.14
CA LEU A 117 -3.40 -6.66 4.14
C LEU A 117 -3.89 -6.34 5.56
N VAL A 118 -3.89 -5.06 5.96
CA VAL A 118 -4.38 -4.62 7.27
C VAL A 118 -5.89 -4.82 7.40
N LEU A 119 -6.64 -4.43 6.37
CA LEU A 119 -8.10 -4.61 6.33
C LEU A 119 -8.49 -6.09 6.38
N ASP A 120 -7.77 -6.95 5.66
CA ASP A 120 -8.02 -8.38 5.70
C ASP A 120 -7.72 -8.98 7.08
N LYS A 121 -6.60 -8.57 7.72
CA LYS A 121 -6.30 -8.99 9.10
C LYS A 121 -7.37 -8.53 10.08
N SER A 122 -7.86 -7.30 9.93
CA SER A 122 -8.97 -6.77 10.74
C SER A 122 -10.25 -7.62 10.60
N ARG A 123 -10.60 -8.02 9.37
CA ARG A 123 -11.74 -8.92 9.11
C ARG A 123 -11.56 -10.31 9.71
N THR A 124 -10.33 -10.84 9.71
CA THR A 124 -10.06 -12.14 10.37
C THR A 124 -10.14 -12.09 11.89
N MET A 125 -9.85 -10.93 12.52
CA MET A 125 -9.97 -10.77 13.98
C MET A 125 -11.42 -10.62 14.45
N ARG A 126 -12.33 -10.22 13.56
CA ARG A 126 -13.77 -10.12 13.82
C ARG A 126 -14.55 -10.91 12.76
N PRO A 127 -14.48 -12.26 12.79
CA PRO A 127 -15.22 -13.06 11.84
C PRO A 127 -16.71 -12.83 12.07
N LYS A 128 -17.42 -12.38 11.03
CA LYS A 128 -18.88 -12.32 11.04
C LYS A 128 -19.45 -13.57 10.37
N ASP A 129 -20.27 -14.32 11.09
CA ASP A 129 -20.97 -15.47 10.53
C ASP A 129 -22.32 -15.05 9.95
N LYS A 130 -22.41 -15.03 8.61
CA LYS A 130 -23.65 -14.64 7.91
C LYS A 130 -24.85 -15.51 8.27
N LYS A 131 -24.67 -16.73 8.80
CA LYS A 131 -25.76 -17.63 9.18
C LYS A 131 -26.36 -17.32 10.54
N THR A 132 -25.58 -16.74 11.45
CA THR A 132 -25.96 -16.54 12.85
C THR A 132 -25.99 -15.07 13.25
N ASP A 133 -25.08 -14.24 12.72
CA ASP A 133 -24.97 -12.82 13.08
C ASP A 133 -26.16 -11.97 12.61
N TRP A 134 -26.88 -12.38 11.56
CA TRP A 134 -28.09 -11.66 11.12
C TRP A 134 -29.23 -11.77 12.15
N TYR A 135 -29.21 -12.81 12.99
CA TYR A 135 -30.20 -13.04 14.03
C TYR A 135 -29.85 -12.25 15.30
N TYR A 136 -28.57 -12.24 15.69
CA TYR A 136 -28.08 -11.59 16.92
C TYR A 136 -27.73 -10.10 16.75
N GLY A 137 -27.63 -9.59 15.52
CA GLY A 137 -27.28 -8.19 15.23
C GLY A 137 -28.46 -7.20 15.17
N ASN A 138 -29.68 -7.63 15.54
CA ASN A 138 -30.86 -6.77 15.57
C ASN A 138 -31.02 -6.09 16.95
N GLU A 139 -31.56 -4.87 16.99
CA GLU A 139 -31.81 -4.06 18.22
C GLU A 139 -32.59 -4.79 19.33
N LYS A 140 -33.27 -5.90 19.01
CA LYS A 140 -33.96 -6.77 19.98
C LYS A 140 -33.02 -7.53 20.91
N TYR A 141 -31.79 -7.81 20.47
CA TYR A 141 -30.77 -8.54 21.23
C TYR A 141 -29.61 -7.65 21.67
N ASP A 142 -29.62 -6.36 21.27
CA ASP A 142 -28.77 -5.38 21.93
C ASP A 142 -29.12 -5.38 23.41
N ARG A 143 -28.09 -5.51 24.24
CA ARG A 143 -28.22 -5.62 25.69
C ARG A 143 -28.86 -4.32 26.18
N LYS A 144 -30.18 -4.29 26.33
CA LYS A 144 -30.88 -3.18 26.96
C LYS A 144 -30.39 -3.16 28.40
N MET A 145 -29.77 -2.05 28.81
CA MET A 145 -29.43 -1.83 30.21
C MET A 145 -30.74 -1.92 30.98
N ASP A 146 -30.93 -2.99 31.75
CA ASP A 146 -32.09 -3.13 32.62
C ASP A 146 -31.99 -2.02 33.67
N GLU A 147 -33.00 -1.14 33.75
CA GLU A 147 -33.04 -0.06 34.75
C GLU A 147 -32.93 -0.57 36.19
N ARG A 148 -33.15 -1.87 36.42
CA ARG A 148 -32.98 -2.56 37.71
C ARG A 148 -31.57 -3.06 37.98
N ALA A 149 -30.73 -3.27 36.96
CA ALA A 149 -29.41 -3.87 37.12
C ALA A 149 -28.36 -2.89 37.63
N ASP A 150 -28.56 -1.58 37.45
CA ASP A 150 -27.55 -0.55 37.76
C ASP A 150 -27.95 0.43 38.87
N LYS A 151 -28.98 0.10 39.66
CA LYS A 151 -29.43 0.91 40.82
C LYS A 151 -29.08 0.30 42.17
N ASN A 152 -28.03 -0.52 42.24
CA ASN A 152 -27.44 -0.89 43.52
C ASN A 152 -26.60 0.29 44.05
N ASN A 153 -27.31 1.33 44.48
CA ASN A 153 -26.81 2.33 45.41
C ASN A 153 -26.56 1.63 46.75
N TYR A 154 -25.42 0.94 46.86
CA TYR A 154 -24.90 0.62 48.18
C TYR A 154 -24.65 1.96 48.88
N ARG A 155 -25.53 2.29 49.83
CA ARG A 155 -25.32 3.36 50.80
C ARG A 155 -23.96 3.14 51.44
N THR A 156 -22.98 3.96 51.06
CA THR A 156 -21.78 4.17 51.85
C THR A 156 -22.22 4.94 53.10
N LEU A 157 -22.21 4.25 54.24
CA LEU A 157 -22.21 4.87 55.56
C LEU A 157 -20.90 5.62 55.79
#